data_AF-A0A3N2D2X2-F1
#
_entry.id   AF-A0A3N2D2X2-F1
#
_cell.length_a   1.000
_cell.length_b   1.000
_cell.length_c   1.000
_cell.angle_alpha   90.00
_cell.angle_beta   90.00
_cell.angle_gamma   90.00
#
_symmetry.space_group_name_H-M   'P 1'
#
loop_
_entity.id
_entity.type
_entity.pdbx_description
1 polymer ?
#
loop_
_entity_poly.entity_id
_entity_poly.type
_entity_poly.pdbx_seq_one_letter_code
_entity_poly.pdbx_strand_id
1 'polypeptide(L)'
;MSGAAIARESGPEASRPRPTTGRAALARITRGERSGPGTTTSPRSSAGGSGSSAQLPRLALAGNRAVTALLTVSRQEETTEATGTAPDTTVTPEPAATPLLDAAGIARARQYYTAQPDRYPPAILTQLRSAVGLAPEGGVDDALVLAVARWQSIEGAASPALVVDGMAGPRTLPRIFASGLNTAGEGESFGGDVQSEVVDEWATLATPAARRDRLVELVNQRLTAAGVPPMTAAADPNPVNSGSFDFTVWVMLVGDGALGGGEITQEAAADVADTVYHEARHTEQWFRMAQYRASQGLSAAGIAAELGIPVAIARLARAAPLAAGSPLALIARGWWDSVYGGGAEHRERVLAEVDAAARARDAARAAHAGDPTPANQAALDAATERFERAHDAYQNLPEENDAWATGPAAAAGITSGSPPPTDAPAGSPPASGGPAHDALPEENLP
;
A
#
# COMPACT_ATOMS: atom_id res chain seq x y z
N MET A 1 35.68 -28.74 -39.54
CA MET A 1 35.88 -30.19 -39.71
C MET A 1 34.82 -30.92 -38.90
N SER A 2 34.27 -31.96 -39.51
CA SER A 2 33.08 -32.73 -39.14
C SER A 2 33.16 -33.51 -37.82
N GLY A 3 32.00 -33.67 -37.18
CA GLY A 3 31.34 -34.98 -37.05
C GLY A 3 31.76 -35.95 -35.93
N ALA A 4 30.79 -36.27 -35.06
CA ALA A 4 30.29 -37.61 -34.60
C ALA A 4 31.25 -38.82 -34.62
N ALA A 5 31.25 -39.82 -33.71
CA ALA A 5 30.13 -40.55 -33.08
C ALA A 5 30.64 -41.64 -32.08
N ILE A 6 29.84 -41.94 -31.05
CA ILE A 6 29.31 -43.27 -30.56
C ILE A 6 30.24 -44.48 -30.26
N ALA A 7 30.15 -45.02 -29.01
CA ALA A 7 29.79 -46.43 -28.60
C ALA A 7 30.14 -46.65 -27.09
N ARG A 8 29.23 -46.98 -26.15
CA ARG A 8 28.43 -48.20 -25.81
C ARG A 8 29.22 -49.41 -25.25
N GLU A 9 28.91 -49.78 -24.00
CA GLU A 9 28.76 -51.14 -23.40
C GLU A 9 28.53 -51.00 -21.86
N SER A 10 27.96 -51.90 -21.04
CA SER A 10 26.77 -52.79 -21.03
C SER A 10 26.73 -53.54 -19.66
N GLY A 11 25.69 -53.32 -18.84
CA GLY A 11 25.10 -54.25 -17.82
C GLY A 11 25.87 -54.66 -16.53
N PRO A 12 25.24 -55.39 -15.56
CA PRO A 12 23.82 -55.79 -15.48
C PRO A 12 23.11 -55.56 -14.10
N GLU A 13 21.83 -55.93 -14.16
CA GLU A 13 20.64 -55.89 -13.30
C GLU A 13 20.66 -56.80 -12.04
N ALA A 14 19.93 -56.43 -10.97
CA ALA A 14 19.29 -57.39 -10.04
C ALA A 14 18.18 -56.76 -9.16
N SER A 15 16.93 -56.98 -9.59
CA SER A 15 15.71 -57.39 -8.88
C SER A 15 15.37 -57.00 -7.42
N ARG A 16 14.16 -56.43 -7.28
CA ARG A 16 13.32 -56.36 -6.06
C ARG A 16 12.71 -57.73 -5.69
N PRO A 17 12.13 -57.84 -4.47
CA PRO A 17 10.66 -57.99 -4.42
C PRO A 17 9.94 -57.25 -3.26
N ARG A 18 8.64 -57.01 -3.49
CA ARG A 18 7.52 -56.69 -2.55
C ARG A 18 6.51 -57.87 -2.68
N PRO A 19 5.29 -57.86 -2.07
CA PRO A 19 4.81 -57.58 -0.70
C PRO A 19 3.81 -58.67 -0.19
N THR A 20 3.36 -58.64 1.07
CA THR A 20 2.14 -59.35 1.53
C THR A 20 1.57 -58.69 2.81
N THR A 21 0.40 -58.02 2.75
CA THR A 21 -0.96 -58.45 3.18
C THR A 21 -1.22 -58.50 4.70
N GLY A 22 -2.28 -57.82 5.17
CA GLY A 22 -2.90 -58.10 6.48
C GLY A 22 -3.96 -57.08 6.92
N ARG A 23 -5.23 -57.47 6.83
CA ARG A 23 -6.47 -56.70 7.05
C ARG A 23 -6.91 -56.64 8.54
N ALA A 24 -7.52 -55.50 8.90
CA ALA A 24 -8.76 -55.26 9.68
C ALA A 24 -9.16 -56.12 10.90
N ALA A 25 -9.60 -55.45 11.98
CA ALA A 25 -10.83 -55.79 12.73
C ALA A 25 -11.33 -54.65 13.64
N LEU A 26 -12.64 -54.37 13.57
CA LEU A 26 -13.43 -53.59 14.54
C LEU A 26 -13.64 -54.38 15.85
N ALA A 27 -13.80 -53.67 16.97
CA ALA A 27 -14.77 -54.04 18.01
C ALA A 27 -15.17 -52.82 18.86
N ARG A 28 -16.43 -52.85 19.32
CA ARG A 28 -17.24 -51.79 19.93
C ARG A 28 -17.63 -52.25 21.36
N ILE A 29 -18.27 -51.37 22.14
CA ILE A 29 -19.10 -51.62 23.36
C ILE A 29 -18.29 -51.65 24.70
N THR A 30 -18.47 -50.75 25.68
CA THR A 30 -19.61 -50.69 26.62
C THR A 30 -19.69 -49.41 27.48
N ARG A 31 -20.95 -49.11 27.82
CA ARG A 31 -21.55 -48.05 28.66
C ARG A 31 -21.36 -48.35 30.16
N GLY A 32 -21.28 -47.31 31.00
CA GLY A 32 -21.45 -47.41 32.45
C GLY A 32 -21.69 -46.05 33.12
N GLU A 33 -22.96 -45.70 33.32
CA GLU A 33 -23.43 -44.63 34.22
C GLU A 33 -23.60 -45.18 35.65
N ARG A 34 -23.28 -44.38 36.69
CA ARG A 34 -24.14 -44.06 37.88
C ARG A 34 -23.40 -43.24 38.96
N SER A 35 -23.88 -42.00 39.13
CA SER A 35 -24.32 -41.28 40.35
C SER A 35 -23.53 -41.28 41.69
N GLY A 36 -22.86 -40.13 41.95
CA GLY A 36 -22.93 -39.21 43.15
C GLY A 36 -22.50 -39.67 44.57
N PRO A 37 -22.48 -38.77 45.59
CA PRO A 37 -22.09 -37.34 45.63
C PRO A 37 -21.07 -37.01 46.76
N GLY A 38 -20.42 -35.84 46.73
CA GLY A 38 -19.60 -35.35 47.85
C GLY A 38 -18.90 -34.01 47.57
N THR A 39 -19.11 -33.05 48.46
CA THR A 39 -18.90 -31.59 48.39
C THR A 39 -17.48 -31.10 48.76
N THR A 40 -17.25 -29.80 48.49
CA THR A 40 -16.12 -28.89 48.85
C THR A 40 -14.97 -28.87 47.80
N THR A 41 -14.49 -27.76 47.23
CA THR A 41 -14.22 -26.38 47.73
C THR A 41 -13.92 -25.44 46.54
N SER A 42 -14.33 -24.16 46.63
CA SER A 42 -13.88 -22.91 45.94
C SER A 42 -13.41 -22.88 44.47
N PRO A 43 -13.91 -21.95 43.62
CA PRO A 43 -13.46 -21.85 42.23
C PRO A 43 -12.18 -21.01 42.09
N ARG A 44 -11.16 -21.64 41.52
CA ARG A 44 -10.06 -20.98 40.80
C ARG A 44 -10.44 -21.07 39.31
N SER A 45 -10.96 -19.99 38.73
CA SER A 45 -11.31 -19.94 37.31
C SER A 45 -10.07 -19.65 36.48
N SER A 46 -9.40 -20.72 36.05
CA SER A 46 -8.68 -20.75 34.79
C SER A 46 -9.69 -20.98 33.66
N ALA A 47 -9.85 -20.01 32.76
CA ALA A 47 -10.46 -20.23 31.46
C ALA A 47 -9.54 -19.62 30.41
N GLY A 48 -8.70 -20.47 29.82
CA GLY A 48 -8.15 -20.22 28.50
C GLY A 48 -9.30 -20.20 27.51
N GLY A 49 -9.51 -19.04 26.89
CA GLY A 49 -10.39 -18.87 25.74
C GLY A 49 -9.55 -18.80 24.48
N SER A 50 -9.43 -19.92 23.79
CA SER A 50 -8.95 -20.00 22.41
C SER A 50 -9.94 -19.28 21.49
N GLY A 51 -9.82 -17.96 21.41
CA GLY A 51 -10.63 -17.10 20.56
C GLY A 51 -9.91 -15.77 20.33
N SER A 52 -8.95 -15.75 19.40
CA SER A 52 -8.27 -14.50 19.01
C SER A 52 -7.64 -14.56 17.61
N SER A 53 -7.21 -15.72 17.12
CA SER A 53 -6.48 -15.79 15.84
C SER A 53 -7.33 -15.54 14.58
N ALA A 54 -8.65 -15.73 14.63
CA ALA A 54 -9.53 -15.57 13.45
C ALA A 54 -10.21 -14.20 13.34
N GLN A 55 -10.12 -13.36 14.39
CA GLN A 55 -10.70 -12.00 14.40
C GLN A 55 -9.71 -10.94 13.93
N LEU A 56 -8.41 -11.12 14.19
CA LEU A 56 -7.36 -10.16 13.82
C LEU A 56 -7.24 -9.93 12.29
N PRO A 57 -7.29 -10.95 11.40
CA PRO A 57 -7.17 -10.71 9.96
C PRO A 57 -8.40 -10.03 9.33
N ARG A 58 -9.60 -10.19 9.95
CA ARG A 58 -10.85 -9.62 9.44
C ARG A 58 -11.03 -8.14 9.81
N LEU A 59 -10.41 -7.71 10.90
CA LEU A 59 -10.46 -6.31 11.36
C LEU A 59 -9.48 -5.43 10.57
N ALA A 60 -8.27 -5.94 10.26
CA ALA A 60 -7.31 -5.26 9.38
C ALA A 60 -7.85 -5.03 7.95
N LEU A 61 -8.72 -5.94 7.45
CA LEU A 61 -9.36 -5.83 6.14
C LEU A 61 -10.40 -4.70 6.06
N ALA A 62 -11.12 -4.48 7.16
CA ALA A 62 -12.16 -3.45 7.25
C ALA A 62 -11.56 -2.05 7.38
N GLY A 63 -10.43 -1.92 8.09
CA GLY A 63 -9.73 -0.65 8.28
C GLY A 63 -9.18 -0.03 6.98
N ASN A 64 -8.53 -0.83 6.12
CA ASN A 64 -7.91 -0.28 4.90
C ASN A 64 -8.94 -0.07 3.77
N ARG A 65 -9.90 -0.99 3.59
CA ARG A 65 -10.94 -0.82 2.55
C ARG A 65 -11.98 0.25 2.86
N ALA A 66 -12.27 0.52 4.13
CA ALA A 66 -13.24 1.55 4.50
C ALA A 66 -12.67 2.97 4.29
N VAL A 67 -11.35 3.16 4.45
CA VAL A 67 -10.72 4.49 4.46
C VAL A 67 -10.27 4.95 3.06
N THR A 68 -9.83 4.05 2.17
CA THR A 68 -9.50 4.45 0.78
C THR A 68 -10.73 4.88 -0.02
N ALA A 69 -11.89 4.26 0.23
CA ALA A 69 -13.18 4.69 -0.34
C ALA A 69 -13.65 6.09 0.15
N LEU A 70 -13.02 6.65 1.19
CA LEU A 70 -13.39 7.91 1.84
C LEU A 70 -12.53 9.12 1.38
N LEU A 71 -11.45 8.87 0.65
CA LEU A 71 -10.52 9.90 0.18
C LEU A 71 -10.99 10.62 -1.10
N THR A 72 -11.87 10.01 -1.89
CA THR A 72 -12.41 10.61 -3.12
C THR A 72 -13.28 11.85 -2.88
N VAL A 73 -13.81 12.06 -1.67
CA VAL A 73 -14.72 13.19 -1.34
C VAL A 73 -13.99 14.37 -0.68
N SER A 74 -12.78 14.17 -0.15
CA SER A 74 -12.12 15.17 0.71
C SER A 74 -11.22 16.16 -0.05
N ARG A 75 -10.82 15.84 -1.29
CA ARG A 75 -9.83 16.63 -2.05
C ARG A 75 -10.43 17.62 -3.06
N GLN A 76 -11.74 17.58 -3.27
CA GLN A 76 -12.41 18.50 -4.20
C GLN A 76 -12.49 19.96 -3.71
N GLU A 77 -11.97 20.28 -2.52
CA GLU A 77 -12.13 21.60 -1.87
C GLU A 77 -10.82 22.40 -1.67
N GLU A 78 -9.63 21.86 -2.00
CA GLU A 78 -8.36 22.63 -1.92
C GLU A 78 -8.01 23.32 -3.25
N THR A 79 -8.83 24.30 -3.65
CA THR A 79 -8.42 25.32 -4.63
C THR A 79 -8.67 26.71 -4.07
N THR A 80 -7.69 27.24 -3.33
CA THR A 80 -7.57 28.69 -3.13
C THR A 80 -6.20 29.18 -3.55
N GLU A 81 -6.21 30.12 -4.49
CA GLU A 81 -5.05 30.73 -5.15
C GLU A 81 -4.15 31.48 -4.17
N ALA A 82 -2.86 31.13 -4.14
CA ALA A 82 -1.81 31.94 -3.55
C ALA A 82 -1.15 32.81 -4.63
N THR A 83 -1.52 34.08 -4.69
CA THR A 83 -0.85 35.09 -5.53
C THR A 83 0.45 35.54 -4.87
N GLY A 84 1.58 35.25 -5.53
CA GLY A 84 2.92 35.62 -5.06
C GLY A 84 3.22 37.12 -5.20
N THR A 85 3.78 37.70 -4.14
CA THR A 85 4.48 38.99 -4.20
C THR A 85 5.93 38.78 -3.78
N ALA A 86 6.88 39.30 -4.57
CA ALA A 86 8.32 39.12 -4.39
C ALA A 86 8.86 39.86 -3.15
N PRO A 87 9.89 39.33 -2.44
CA PRO A 87 10.46 40.01 -1.28
C PRO A 87 11.58 40.99 -1.65
N ASP A 88 11.53 42.13 -0.98
CA ASP A 88 12.53 43.19 -0.92
C ASP A 88 13.75 42.75 -0.09
N THR A 89 14.94 43.09 -0.56
CA THR A 89 16.22 42.60 0.00
C THR A 89 16.84 43.63 0.93
N THR A 90 16.57 43.49 2.23
CA THR A 90 17.35 44.16 3.27
C THR A 90 17.94 43.11 4.22
N VAL A 91 19.26 42.95 4.16
CA VAL A 91 20.02 41.97 4.96
C VAL A 91 20.08 42.45 6.40
N THR A 92 19.24 41.84 7.23
CA THR A 92 19.35 41.89 8.70
C THR A 92 20.20 40.67 9.13
N PRO A 93 21.14 40.78 10.08
CA PRO A 93 21.93 39.64 10.52
C PRO A 93 21.02 38.53 11.05
N GLU A 94 21.20 37.33 10.50
CA GLU A 94 20.41 36.13 10.79
C GLU A 94 20.49 35.79 12.29
N PRO A 95 19.36 35.73 13.01
CA PRO A 95 19.37 35.24 14.38
C PRO A 95 19.87 33.79 14.37
N ALA A 96 20.74 33.42 15.33
CA ALA A 96 21.26 32.07 15.44
C ALA A 96 20.12 31.05 15.37
N ALA A 97 20.18 30.13 14.40
CA ALA A 97 19.14 29.15 14.16
C ALA A 97 18.82 28.39 15.45
N THR A 98 17.54 28.39 15.84
CA THR A 98 17.07 27.63 16.99
C THR A 98 17.46 26.15 16.79
N PRO A 99 18.11 25.51 17.78
CA PRO A 99 18.48 24.10 17.64
C PRO A 99 17.24 23.24 17.42
N LEU A 100 17.31 22.32 16.45
CA LEU A 100 16.19 21.45 16.04
C LEU A 100 15.64 20.59 17.19
N LEU A 101 16.48 20.27 18.17
CA LEU A 101 16.11 19.54 19.39
C LEU A 101 16.73 20.23 20.62
N ASP A 102 15.98 20.27 21.71
CA ASP A 102 16.51 20.62 23.02
C ASP A 102 17.21 19.43 23.69
N ALA A 103 17.83 19.66 24.86
CA ALA A 103 18.55 18.61 25.58
C ALA A 103 17.66 17.41 25.97
N ALA A 104 16.37 17.65 26.24
CA ALA A 104 15.42 16.58 26.57
C ALA A 104 15.06 15.75 25.34
N GLY A 105 14.90 16.37 24.18
CA GLY A 105 14.72 15.72 22.88
C GLY A 105 15.92 14.84 22.52
N ILE A 106 17.13 15.35 22.69
CA ILE A 106 18.36 14.58 22.45
C ILE A 106 18.43 13.35 23.37
N ALA A 107 18.18 13.54 24.66
CA ALA A 107 18.18 12.44 25.63
C ALA A 107 17.12 11.37 25.29
N ARG A 108 15.92 11.80 24.89
CA ARG A 108 14.83 10.89 24.49
C ARG A 108 15.19 10.09 23.24
N ALA A 109 15.77 10.73 22.23
CA ALA A 109 16.20 10.05 21.00
C ALA A 109 17.33 9.06 21.28
N ARG A 110 18.31 9.40 22.12
CA ARG A 110 19.35 8.45 22.55
C ARG A 110 18.76 7.25 23.28
N GLN A 111 17.78 7.49 24.17
CA GLN A 111 17.07 6.42 24.86
C GLN A 111 16.33 5.52 23.88
N TYR A 112 15.68 6.08 22.85
CA TYR A 112 14.98 5.32 21.82
C TYR A 112 15.87 4.26 21.15
N TYR A 113 17.09 4.64 20.73
CA TYR A 113 18.01 3.68 20.11
C TYR A 113 18.58 2.68 21.13
N THR A 114 19.07 3.17 22.27
CA THR A 114 19.76 2.34 23.28
C THR A 114 18.83 1.34 23.97
N ALA A 115 17.54 1.63 24.07
CA ALA A 115 16.54 0.72 24.61
C ALA A 115 16.19 -0.45 23.67
N GLN A 116 16.66 -0.43 22.42
CA GLN A 116 16.31 -1.40 21.38
C GLN A 116 17.56 -1.97 20.67
N PRO A 117 18.50 -2.59 21.40
CA PRO A 117 19.77 -3.07 20.84
C PRO A 117 19.58 -4.11 19.72
N ASP A 118 18.48 -4.88 19.75
CA ASP A 118 18.15 -5.84 18.70
C ASP A 118 17.68 -5.18 17.38
N ARG A 119 17.17 -3.94 17.46
CA ARG A 119 16.76 -3.16 16.29
C ARG A 119 17.90 -2.31 15.74
N TYR A 120 18.76 -1.81 16.63
CA TYR A 120 19.90 -0.98 16.30
C TYR A 120 21.22 -1.63 16.72
N PRO A 121 21.53 -2.84 16.20
CA PRO A 121 22.85 -3.42 16.41
C PRO A 121 23.93 -2.55 15.73
N PRO A 122 25.21 -2.72 16.08
CA PRO A 122 26.31 -1.91 15.52
C PRO A 122 26.28 -1.80 13.99
N ALA A 123 25.96 -2.89 13.28
CA ALA A 123 25.88 -2.89 11.82
C ALA A 123 24.77 -1.96 11.26
N ILE A 124 23.63 -1.85 11.93
CA ILE A 124 22.56 -0.91 11.54
C ILE A 124 22.98 0.52 11.88
N LEU A 125 23.58 0.75 13.04
CA LEU A 125 24.05 2.08 13.43
C LEU A 125 25.12 2.60 12.46
N THR A 126 26.06 1.75 12.04
CA THR A 126 27.04 2.09 11.01
C THR A 126 26.38 2.51 9.71
N GLN A 127 25.39 1.74 9.23
CA GLN A 127 24.66 2.08 8.00
C GLN A 127 23.87 3.38 8.14
N LEU A 128 23.19 3.58 9.27
CA LEU A 128 22.40 4.78 9.54
C LEU A 128 23.29 6.02 9.62
N ARG A 129 24.43 5.94 10.31
CA ARG A 129 25.41 7.03 10.40
C ARG A 129 25.89 7.45 9.02
N SER A 130 26.32 6.50 8.19
CA SER A 130 26.73 6.78 6.82
C SER A 130 25.61 7.43 6.00
N ALA A 131 24.37 6.95 6.13
CA ALA A 131 23.22 7.46 5.38
C ALA A 131 22.85 8.90 5.76
N VAL A 132 23.13 9.34 6.98
CA VAL A 132 22.93 10.73 7.43
C VAL A 132 24.20 11.59 7.36
N GLY A 133 25.23 11.12 6.64
CA GLY A 133 26.46 11.88 6.37
C GLY A 133 27.46 11.94 7.53
N LEU A 134 27.38 11.03 8.49
CA LEU A 134 28.35 10.90 9.59
C LEU A 134 29.39 9.82 9.30
N ALA A 135 30.48 9.86 10.07
CA ALA A 135 31.47 8.77 10.07
C ALA A 135 30.80 7.43 10.47
N PRO A 136 31.10 6.33 9.76
CA PRO A 136 30.48 5.02 9.98
C PRO A 136 30.83 4.44 11.36
N GLU A 137 32.01 4.76 11.88
CA GLU A 137 32.41 4.47 13.24
C GLU A 137 31.63 5.32 14.25
N GLY A 138 31.17 4.67 15.31
CA GLY A 138 30.42 5.32 16.39
C GLY A 138 29.23 4.50 16.83
N GLY A 139 28.55 4.99 17.86
CA GLY A 139 27.34 4.39 18.39
C GLY A 139 26.19 5.38 18.37
N VAL A 140 25.34 5.27 19.39
CA VAL A 140 24.27 6.23 19.64
C VAL A 140 24.86 7.40 20.44
N ASP A 141 25.15 8.50 19.74
CA ASP A 141 25.65 9.76 20.30
C ASP A 141 24.76 10.95 19.88
N ASP A 142 25.03 12.12 20.46
CA ASP A 142 24.28 13.35 20.15
C ASP A 142 24.42 13.74 18.66
N ALA A 143 25.56 13.41 18.03
CA ALA A 143 25.81 13.67 16.63
C ALA A 143 24.85 12.89 15.73
N LEU A 144 24.66 11.58 15.97
CA LEU A 144 23.69 10.76 15.25
C LEU A 144 22.27 11.33 15.38
N VAL A 145 21.85 11.65 16.60
CA VAL A 145 20.50 12.16 16.88
C VAL A 145 20.24 13.47 16.13
N LEU A 146 21.19 14.42 16.20
CA LEU A 146 21.05 15.71 15.53
C LEU A 146 21.12 15.58 14.00
N ALA A 147 21.94 14.65 13.48
CA ALA A 147 22.01 14.37 12.04
C ALA A 147 20.68 13.78 11.53
N VAL A 148 20.06 12.86 12.27
CA VAL A 148 18.73 12.32 11.94
C VAL A 148 17.66 13.41 12.02
N ALA A 149 17.67 14.26 13.05
CA ALA A 149 16.73 15.37 13.15
C ALA A 149 16.87 16.35 11.97
N ARG A 150 18.10 16.70 11.60
CA ARG A 150 18.36 17.53 10.42
C ARG A 150 17.86 16.86 9.14
N TRP A 151 18.14 15.57 8.97
CA TRP A 151 17.66 14.80 7.83
C TRP A 151 16.12 14.82 7.76
N GLN A 152 15.42 14.57 8.88
CA GLN A 152 13.96 14.66 8.97
C GLN A 152 13.43 16.04 8.58
N SER A 153 14.12 17.13 8.99
CA SER A 153 13.69 18.50 8.70
C SER A 153 13.88 18.95 7.25
N ILE A 154 14.75 18.27 6.50
CA ILE A 154 15.11 18.64 5.12
C ILE A 154 14.52 17.61 4.15
N GLU A 155 15.02 16.38 4.22
CA GLU A 155 14.65 15.29 3.32
C GLU A 155 13.30 14.67 3.71
N GLY A 156 12.93 14.76 5.00
CA GLY A 156 11.65 14.29 5.53
C GLY A 156 10.50 15.30 5.47
N ALA A 157 10.72 16.50 4.90
CA ALA A 157 9.75 17.59 4.93
C ALA A 157 8.58 17.41 3.95
N ALA A 158 8.73 16.55 2.94
CA ALA A 158 7.65 16.25 1.99
C ALA A 158 6.45 15.60 2.71
N SER A 159 5.24 15.99 2.28
CA SER A 159 3.99 15.51 2.86
C SER A 159 3.83 13.98 2.68
N PRO A 160 3.43 13.24 3.73
CA PRO A 160 3.26 13.68 5.11
C PRO A 160 4.63 13.94 5.75
N ALA A 161 4.83 15.13 6.33
CA ALA A 161 6.11 15.50 6.91
C ALA A 161 6.50 14.58 8.08
N LEU A 162 7.77 14.23 8.18
CA LEU A 162 8.29 13.52 9.34
C LEU A 162 8.34 14.43 10.56
N VAL A 163 8.03 13.87 11.72
CA VAL A 163 8.31 14.54 12.99
C VAL A 163 9.82 14.64 13.16
N VAL A 164 10.30 15.84 13.46
CA VAL A 164 11.71 16.11 13.77
C VAL A 164 11.97 15.72 15.23
N ASP A 165 12.26 14.45 15.47
CA ASP A 165 12.50 13.88 16.81
C ASP A 165 13.88 13.25 16.97
N GLY A 166 14.68 13.19 15.89
CA GLY A 166 15.99 12.54 15.90
C GLY A 166 15.94 11.03 16.04
N MET A 167 14.76 10.42 15.85
CA MET A 167 14.54 8.98 15.92
C MET A 167 14.32 8.41 14.52
N ALA A 168 15.29 7.63 14.05
CA ALA A 168 15.19 6.88 12.81
C ALA A 168 14.31 5.65 13.01
N GLY A 169 13.01 5.88 13.20
CA GLY A 169 12.00 4.85 13.44
C GLY A 169 11.28 4.39 12.17
N PRO A 170 10.16 3.65 12.32
CA PRO A 170 9.43 3.04 11.20
C PRO A 170 8.94 3.99 10.10
N ARG A 171 8.83 5.30 10.37
CA ARG A 171 8.50 6.33 9.35
C ARG A 171 9.73 6.92 8.66
N THR A 172 10.83 7.05 9.40
CA THR A 172 12.07 7.68 8.91
C THR A 172 12.95 6.69 8.15
N LEU A 173 13.06 5.44 8.64
CA LEU A 173 13.93 4.44 8.01
C LEU A 173 13.58 4.12 6.56
N PRO A 174 12.30 3.95 6.16
CA PRO A 174 11.96 3.68 4.76
C PRO A 174 12.38 4.78 3.80
N ARG A 175 12.48 6.03 4.28
CA ARG A 175 12.90 7.18 3.47
C ARG A 175 14.43 7.33 3.44
N ILE A 176 15.12 7.03 4.55
CA ILE A 176 16.60 7.00 4.58
C ILE A 176 17.14 5.84 3.72
N PHE A 177 16.53 4.67 3.82
CA PHE A 177 16.91 3.45 3.10
C PHE A 177 15.83 3.08 2.09
N ALA A 178 15.59 4.00 1.16
CA ALA A 178 14.67 3.82 0.05
C ALA A 178 14.93 2.50 -0.71
N SER A 179 13.85 1.78 -1.03
CA SER A 179 13.92 0.51 -1.75
C SER A 179 12.61 0.21 -2.48
N GLY A 180 12.71 -0.56 -3.56
CA GLY A 180 11.55 -0.97 -4.35
C GLY A 180 10.85 0.24 -4.94
N LEU A 181 9.53 0.33 -4.76
CA LEU A 181 8.72 1.44 -5.29
C LEU A 181 9.06 2.79 -4.64
N ASN A 182 9.68 2.81 -3.46
CA ASN A 182 10.13 4.06 -2.83
C ASN A 182 11.52 4.51 -3.32
N THR A 183 12.11 3.84 -4.32
CA THR A 183 13.39 4.29 -4.89
C THR A 183 13.18 5.58 -5.67
N ALA A 184 14.10 6.54 -5.54
CA ALA A 184 13.99 7.84 -6.19
C ALA A 184 13.79 7.70 -7.71
N GLY A 185 12.77 8.39 -8.24
CA GLY A 185 12.41 8.38 -9.66
C GLY A 185 11.46 7.26 -10.11
N GLU A 186 11.26 6.19 -9.31
CA GLU A 186 10.38 5.07 -9.71
C GLU A 186 8.91 5.50 -9.87
N GLY A 187 8.43 6.36 -8.97
CA GLY A 187 7.08 6.92 -9.05
C GLY A 187 6.91 7.84 -10.26
N GLU A 188 7.84 8.77 -10.49
CA GLU A 188 7.78 9.68 -11.65
C GLU A 188 7.80 8.91 -12.97
N SER A 189 8.65 7.87 -13.07
CA SER A 189 8.65 6.96 -14.20
C SER A 189 7.32 6.22 -14.36
N PHE A 190 6.69 5.79 -13.26
CA PHE A 190 5.35 5.19 -13.33
C PHE A 190 4.32 6.17 -13.88
N GLY A 191 4.32 7.42 -13.41
CA GLY A 191 3.47 8.46 -13.95
C GLY A 191 3.66 8.65 -15.46
N GLY A 192 4.90 8.69 -15.94
CA GLY A 192 5.19 8.81 -17.37
C GLY A 192 4.70 7.62 -18.21
N ASP A 193 4.80 6.40 -17.69
CA ASP A 193 4.23 5.21 -18.34
C ASP A 193 2.70 5.27 -18.35
N VAL A 194 2.08 5.69 -17.24
CA VAL A 194 0.62 5.86 -17.17
C VAL A 194 0.14 6.93 -18.15
N GLN A 195 0.85 8.05 -18.27
CA GLN A 195 0.57 9.07 -19.28
C GLN A 195 0.57 8.46 -20.67
N SER A 196 1.68 7.84 -21.07
CA SER A 196 1.87 7.38 -22.45
C SER A 196 1.03 6.15 -22.82
N GLU A 197 0.72 5.27 -21.87
CA GLU A 197 0.11 3.96 -22.17
C GLU A 197 -1.31 3.79 -21.65
N VAL A 198 -1.82 4.73 -20.84
CA VAL A 198 -3.20 4.71 -20.35
C VAL A 198 -3.93 5.99 -20.72
N VAL A 199 -3.35 7.15 -20.43
CA VAL A 199 -4.00 8.45 -20.64
C VAL A 199 -4.03 8.80 -22.14
N ASP A 200 -2.90 8.67 -22.82
CA ASP A 200 -2.82 8.95 -24.27
C ASP A 200 -3.58 7.90 -25.08
N GLU A 201 -3.61 6.66 -24.60
CA GLU A 201 -4.33 5.53 -25.21
C GLU A 201 -5.76 5.35 -24.67
N TRP A 202 -6.29 6.35 -23.96
CA TRP A 202 -7.57 6.23 -23.25
C TRP A 202 -8.72 5.81 -24.16
N ALA A 203 -8.79 6.41 -25.35
CA ALA A 203 -9.80 6.10 -26.37
C ALA A 203 -9.59 4.69 -26.96
N THR A 204 -8.34 4.28 -27.20
CA THR A 204 -7.97 2.96 -27.72
C THR A 204 -8.32 1.83 -26.76
N LEU A 205 -8.07 2.03 -25.46
CA LEU A 205 -8.39 1.05 -24.42
C LEU A 205 -9.91 0.84 -24.28
N ALA A 206 -10.71 1.84 -24.63
CA ALA A 206 -12.17 1.84 -24.82
C ALA A 206 -13.05 1.46 -23.61
N THR A 207 -12.55 0.70 -22.63
CA THR A 207 -13.33 0.18 -21.51
C THR A 207 -12.62 0.42 -20.18
N PRO A 208 -13.37 0.60 -19.07
CA PRO A 208 -12.81 0.66 -17.72
C PRO A 208 -11.91 -0.54 -17.40
N ALA A 209 -12.34 -1.73 -17.83
CA ALA A 209 -11.60 -2.96 -17.58
C ALA A 209 -10.21 -2.95 -18.25
N ALA A 210 -10.12 -2.60 -19.52
CA ALA A 210 -8.84 -2.52 -20.22
C ALA A 210 -7.91 -1.45 -19.62
N ARG A 211 -8.46 -0.29 -19.23
CA ARG A 211 -7.71 0.79 -18.56
C ARG A 211 -7.16 0.34 -17.21
N ARG A 212 -7.99 -0.31 -16.39
CA ARG A 212 -7.58 -0.90 -15.11
C ARG A 212 -6.50 -1.96 -15.32
N ASP A 213 -6.71 -2.89 -16.24
CA ASP A 213 -5.77 -3.98 -16.48
C ASP A 213 -4.41 -3.43 -16.91
N ARG A 214 -4.38 -2.38 -17.75
CA ARG A 214 -3.14 -1.71 -18.16
C ARG A 214 -2.46 -0.98 -17.00
N LEU A 215 -3.20 -0.23 -16.18
CA LEU A 215 -2.67 0.43 -14.97
C LEU A 215 -2.01 -0.59 -14.03
N VAL A 216 -2.69 -1.70 -13.76
CA VAL A 216 -2.19 -2.75 -12.86
C VAL A 216 -1.00 -3.49 -13.47
N GLU A 217 -0.99 -3.71 -14.79
CA GLU A 217 0.17 -4.27 -15.49
C GLU A 217 1.41 -3.40 -15.32
N LEU A 218 1.29 -2.08 -15.52
CA LEU A 218 2.39 -1.13 -15.40
C LEU A 218 3.02 -1.11 -14.00
N VAL A 219 2.20 -1.15 -12.95
CA VAL A 219 2.73 -1.19 -11.58
C VAL A 219 3.27 -2.58 -11.22
N ASN A 220 2.72 -3.65 -11.78
CA ASN A 220 3.22 -5.01 -11.60
C ASN A 220 4.63 -5.23 -12.20
N GLN A 221 4.97 -4.53 -13.29
CA GLN A 221 6.33 -4.55 -13.83
C GLN A 221 7.34 -4.06 -12.80
N ARG A 222 6.99 -2.97 -12.09
CA ARG A 222 7.80 -2.37 -11.02
C ARG A 222 7.86 -3.24 -9.77
N LEU A 223 6.72 -3.79 -9.34
CA LEU A 223 6.68 -4.76 -8.25
C LEU A 223 7.59 -5.97 -8.55
N THR A 224 7.51 -6.51 -9.76
CA THR A 224 8.34 -7.64 -10.20
C THR A 224 9.83 -7.28 -10.18
N ALA A 225 10.19 -6.09 -10.67
CA ALA A 225 11.57 -5.58 -10.61
C ALA A 225 12.07 -5.42 -9.16
N ALA A 226 11.18 -5.01 -8.24
CA ALA A 226 11.46 -4.96 -6.81
C ALA A 226 11.49 -6.36 -6.14
N GLY A 227 11.20 -7.44 -6.86
CA GLY A 227 11.14 -8.80 -6.32
C GLY A 227 9.87 -9.08 -5.51
N VAL A 228 8.80 -8.32 -5.76
CA VAL A 228 7.47 -8.50 -5.17
C VAL A 228 6.57 -9.24 -6.17
N PRO A 229 5.82 -10.27 -5.75
CA PRO A 229 4.91 -10.99 -6.63
C PRO A 229 3.81 -10.06 -7.17
N PRO A 230 3.48 -10.14 -8.48
CA PRO A 230 2.44 -9.30 -9.07
C PRO A 230 1.07 -9.61 -8.46
N MET A 231 0.21 -8.61 -8.44
CA MET A 231 -1.20 -8.72 -8.06
C MET A 231 -2.09 -8.82 -9.29
N THR A 232 -3.30 -9.35 -9.12
CA THR A 232 -4.31 -9.34 -10.20
C THR A 232 -5.18 -8.09 -10.12
N ALA A 233 -5.68 -7.61 -11.26
CA ALA A 233 -6.64 -6.52 -11.31
C ALA A 233 -8.08 -7.01 -11.15
N ALA A 234 -8.94 -6.26 -10.45
CA ALA A 234 -10.38 -6.48 -10.45
C ALA A 234 -11.15 -5.17 -10.27
N ALA A 235 -12.40 -5.14 -10.74
CA ALA A 235 -13.29 -4.01 -10.51
C ALA A 235 -13.63 -3.93 -9.01
N ASP A 236 -13.56 -2.72 -8.45
CA ASP A 236 -14.08 -2.49 -7.10
C ASP A 236 -15.62 -2.48 -7.12
N PRO A 237 -16.32 -3.20 -6.23
CA PRO A 237 -17.77 -3.11 -6.08
C PRO A 237 -18.25 -1.69 -5.76
N ASN A 238 -17.42 -0.86 -5.15
CA ASN A 238 -17.64 0.56 -5.01
C ASN A 238 -17.06 1.30 -6.24
N PRO A 239 -17.89 1.77 -7.18
CA PRO A 239 -17.41 2.34 -8.43
C PRO A 239 -16.63 3.65 -8.24
N VAL A 240 -16.76 4.35 -7.12
CA VAL A 240 -16.05 5.62 -6.87
C VAL A 240 -14.71 5.43 -6.14
N ASN A 241 -14.33 4.19 -5.82
CA ASN A 241 -13.03 3.93 -5.21
C ASN A 241 -11.92 3.98 -6.27
N SER A 242 -10.96 4.89 -6.14
CA SER A 242 -9.85 5.03 -7.09
C SER A 242 -8.80 3.94 -6.97
N GLY A 243 -8.80 3.16 -5.89
CA GLY A 243 -7.93 2.00 -5.71
C GLY A 243 -8.07 1.37 -4.32
N SER A 244 -7.84 0.07 -4.19
CA SER A 244 -7.50 -0.55 -2.92
C SER A 244 -6.76 -1.86 -3.11
N PHE A 245 -5.79 -2.15 -2.25
CA PHE A 245 -5.12 -3.44 -2.23
C PHE A 245 -5.79 -4.42 -1.25
N ASP A 246 -6.27 -5.54 -1.78
CA ASP A 246 -6.77 -6.67 -0.98
C ASP A 246 -5.68 -7.72 -0.77
N PHE A 247 -4.94 -7.59 0.33
CA PHE A 247 -3.86 -8.52 0.67
C PHE A 247 -4.32 -9.97 0.89
N THR A 248 -5.60 -10.21 1.19
CA THR A 248 -6.11 -11.56 1.50
C THR A 248 -6.25 -12.44 0.27
N VAL A 249 -6.44 -11.82 -0.89
CA VAL A 249 -6.52 -12.49 -2.20
C VAL A 249 -5.46 -11.98 -3.18
N TRP A 250 -4.65 -11.00 -2.79
CA TRP A 250 -3.55 -10.42 -3.57
C TRP A 250 -4.06 -9.72 -4.86
N VAL A 251 -5.03 -8.83 -4.70
CA VAL A 251 -5.76 -8.16 -5.79
C VAL A 251 -5.69 -6.64 -5.63
N MET A 252 -5.46 -5.92 -6.73
CA MET A 252 -5.74 -4.48 -6.84
C MET A 252 -7.19 -4.30 -7.30
N LEU A 253 -7.99 -3.62 -6.48
CA LEU A 253 -9.35 -3.22 -6.80
C LEU A 253 -9.34 -1.79 -7.31
N VAL A 254 -9.95 -1.50 -8.46
CA VAL A 254 -10.14 -0.13 -8.96
C VAL A 254 -11.58 0.00 -9.43
N GLY A 255 -12.28 1.04 -8.95
CA GLY A 255 -13.65 1.33 -9.29
C GLY A 255 -13.79 1.84 -10.72
N ASP A 256 -14.82 1.39 -11.43
CA ASP A 256 -15.04 1.76 -12.83
C ASP A 256 -15.43 3.24 -13.00
N GLY A 257 -15.87 3.94 -11.94
CA GLY A 257 -16.27 5.35 -12.00
C GLY A 257 -15.11 6.27 -12.37
N ALA A 258 -13.90 6.01 -11.85
CA ALA A 258 -12.68 6.74 -12.22
C ALA A 258 -12.21 6.44 -13.66
N LEU A 259 -12.70 5.34 -14.26
CA LEU A 259 -12.22 4.81 -15.54
C LEU A 259 -13.28 4.80 -16.65
N GLY A 260 -14.50 5.26 -16.37
CA GLY A 260 -15.69 5.12 -17.22
C GLY A 260 -15.89 6.19 -18.28
N GLY A 261 -15.28 7.36 -18.11
CA GLY A 261 -15.45 8.50 -19.01
C GLY A 261 -14.94 8.23 -20.43
N GLY A 262 -15.52 8.92 -21.42
CA GLY A 262 -14.97 8.97 -22.77
C GLY A 262 -13.59 9.62 -22.83
N GLU A 263 -13.30 10.47 -21.85
CA GLU A 263 -12.05 11.18 -21.62
C GLU A 263 -11.69 11.10 -20.12
N ILE A 264 -10.43 11.40 -19.78
CA ILE A 264 -9.97 11.63 -18.41
C ILE A 264 -9.23 12.96 -18.33
N THR A 265 -9.51 13.75 -17.29
CA THR A 265 -8.79 15.00 -17.04
C THR A 265 -7.38 14.71 -16.51
N GLN A 266 -6.47 15.68 -16.63
CA GLN A 266 -5.13 15.54 -16.06
C GLN A 266 -5.18 15.25 -14.56
N GLU A 267 -6.00 15.99 -13.82
CA GLU A 267 -6.17 15.84 -12.37
C GLU A 267 -6.68 14.45 -12.01
N ALA A 268 -7.73 13.96 -12.67
CA ALA A 268 -8.25 12.62 -12.43
C ALA A 268 -7.24 11.52 -12.80
N ALA A 269 -6.45 11.72 -13.85
CA ALA A 269 -5.38 10.79 -14.23
C ALA A 269 -4.26 10.76 -13.19
N ALA A 270 -3.85 11.93 -12.68
CA ALA A 270 -2.87 12.07 -11.62
C ALA A 270 -3.34 11.39 -10.32
N ASP A 271 -4.61 11.58 -9.95
CA ASP A 271 -5.21 10.97 -8.77
C ASP A 271 -5.26 9.44 -8.87
N VAL A 272 -5.64 8.90 -10.03
CA VAL A 272 -5.66 7.45 -10.26
C VAL A 272 -4.23 6.88 -10.23
N ALA A 273 -3.26 7.56 -10.84
CA ALA A 273 -1.86 7.13 -10.82
C ALA A 273 -1.29 7.15 -9.38
N ASP A 274 -1.48 8.22 -8.63
CA ASP A 274 -1.10 8.34 -7.21
C ASP A 274 -1.71 7.19 -6.39
N THR A 275 -3.03 6.99 -6.50
CA THR A 275 -3.74 5.96 -5.74
C THR A 275 -3.26 4.56 -6.08
N VAL A 276 -3.10 4.22 -7.36
CA VAL A 276 -2.62 2.88 -7.76
C VAL A 276 -1.19 2.65 -7.26
N TYR A 277 -0.34 3.68 -7.29
CA TYR A 277 1.04 3.56 -6.82
C TYR A 277 1.13 3.42 -5.29
N HIS A 278 0.30 4.18 -4.57
CA HIS A 278 0.11 4.07 -3.12
C HIS A 278 -0.30 2.64 -2.71
N GLU A 279 -1.33 2.09 -3.35
CA GLU A 279 -1.84 0.75 -3.05
C GLU A 279 -0.83 -0.35 -3.45
N ALA A 280 -0.07 -0.15 -4.53
CA ALA A 280 1.04 -1.04 -4.87
C ALA A 280 2.17 -0.99 -3.84
N ARG A 281 2.40 0.15 -3.20
CA ARG A 281 3.36 0.25 -2.09
C ARG A 281 2.91 -0.60 -0.91
N HIS A 282 1.61 -0.68 -0.60
CA HIS A 282 1.08 -1.63 0.38
C HIS A 282 1.34 -3.09 -0.02
N THR A 283 1.19 -3.45 -1.30
CA THR A 283 1.56 -4.80 -1.80
C THR A 283 3.01 -5.14 -1.49
N GLU A 284 3.93 -4.22 -1.76
CA GLU A 284 5.34 -4.38 -1.40
C GLU A 284 5.51 -4.55 0.12
N GLN A 285 4.95 -3.65 0.93
CA GLN A 285 5.07 -3.69 2.38
C GLN A 285 4.60 -5.02 2.98
N TRP A 286 3.44 -5.54 2.55
CA TRP A 286 2.93 -6.83 3.01
C TRP A 286 3.85 -7.99 2.62
N PHE A 287 4.42 -7.95 1.42
CA PHE A 287 5.39 -8.96 1.01
C PHE A 287 6.70 -8.85 1.82
N ARG A 288 7.20 -7.64 2.09
CA ARG A 288 8.38 -7.44 2.94
C ARG A 288 8.16 -7.90 4.37
N MET A 289 6.98 -7.64 4.95
CA MET A 289 6.59 -8.21 6.24
C MET A 289 6.63 -9.74 6.20
N ALA A 290 6.09 -10.37 5.15
CA ALA A 290 6.16 -11.82 4.98
C ALA A 290 7.61 -12.34 4.88
N GLN A 291 8.49 -11.65 4.13
CA GLN A 291 9.90 -12.01 4.04
C GLN A 291 10.64 -11.81 5.38
N TYR A 292 10.28 -10.78 6.14
CA TYR A 292 10.77 -10.59 7.51
C TYR A 292 10.34 -11.76 8.40
N ARG A 293 9.08 -12.17 8.37
CA ARG A 293 8.60 -13.35 9.14
C ARG A 293 9.29 -14.64 8.71
N ALA A 294 9.57 -14.80 7.42
CA ALA A 294 10.41 -15.90 6.94
C ALA A 294 11.83 -15.87 7.52
N SER A 295 12.45 -14.69 7.64
CA SER A 295 13.76 -14.53 8.29
C SER A 295 13.77 -14.96 9.76
N GLN A 296 12.61 -14.90 10.42
CA GLN A 296 12.40 -15.36 11.80
C GLN A 296 12.07 -16.86 11.88
N GLY A 297 12.19 -17.60 10.77
CA GLY A 297 12.01 -19.04 10.72
C GLY A 297 10.57 -19.52 10.58
N LEU A 298 9.60 -18.62 10.36
CA LEU A 298 8.21 -19.05 10.17
C LEU A 298 8.06 -19.86 8.87
N SER A 299 7.21 -20.89 8.94
CA SER A 299 6.80 -21.65 7.76
C SER A 299 5.87 -20.83 6.87
N ALA A 300 5.75 -21.17 5.58
CA ALA A 300 4.83 -20.48 4.68
C ALA A 300 3.37 -20.54 5.17
N ALA A 301 2.95 -21.66 5.79
CA ALA A 301 1.62 -21.78 6.39
C ALA A 301 1.46 -20.87 7.62
N GLY A 302 2.50 -20.75 8.44
CA GLY A 302 2.52 -19.84 9.59
C GLY A 302 2.46 -18.37 9.16
N ILE A 303 3.25 -17.99 8.14
CA ILE A 303 3.24 -16.63 7.56
C ILE A 303 1.85 -16.32 7.00
N ALA A 304 1.27 -17.22 6.20
CA ALA A 304 -0.07 -17.02 5.63
C ALA A 304 -1.15 -16.88 6.71
N ALA A 305 -1.08 -17.68 7.77
CA ALA A 305 -2.03 -17.61 8.88
C ALA A 305 -1.86 -16.32 9.70
N GLU A 306 -0.63 -15.89 9.94
CA GLU A 306 -0.33 -14.68 10.73
C GLU A 306 -0.74 -13.41 9.97
N LEU A 307 -0.34 -13.31 8.69
CA LEU A 307 -0.57 -12.10 7.89
C LEU A 307 -1.92 -12.10 7.16
N GLY A 308 -2.62 -13.24 7.10
CA GLY A 308 -3.86 -13.38 6.34
C GLY A 308 -3.68 -13.35 4.82
N ILE A 309 -2.46 -13.53 4.31
CA ILE A 309 -2.15 -13.52 2.87
C ILE A 309 -2.28 -14.92 2.23
N PRO A 310 -2.41 -15.04 0.90
CA PRO A 310 -2.43 -16.33 0.24
C PRO A 310 -1.16 -17.15 0.51
N VAL A 311 -1.33 -18.45 0.77
CA VAL A 311 -0.19 -19.35 1.06
C VAL A 311 0.83 -19.42 -0.07
N ALA A 312 0.42 -19.18 -1.32
CA ALA A 312 1.32 -19.09 -2.46
C ALA A 312 2.29 -17.90 -2.32
N ILE A 313 1.79 -16.72 -1.92
CA ILE A 313 2.60 -15.53 -1.66
C ILE A 313 3.54 -15.77 -0.48
N ALA A 314 3.05 -16.38 0.60
CA ALA A 314 3.87 -16.75 1.74
C ALA A 314 5.01 -17.73 1.39
N ARG A 315 4.80 -18.63 0.43
CA ARG A 315 5.87 -19.52 -0.08
C ARG A 315 6.95 -18.73 -0.84
N LEU A 316 6.56 -17.77 -1.66
CA LEU A 316 7.50 -16.90 -2.38
C LEU A 316 8.33 -16.08 -1.39
N ALA A 317 7.68 -15.48 -0.38
CA ALA A 317 8.37 -14.74 0.67
C ALA A 317 9.38 -15.63 1.44
N ARG A 318 9.00 -16.88 1.74
CA ARG A 318 9.88 -17.85 2.41
C ARG A 318 11.06 -18.30 1.56
N ALA A 319 10.92 -18.32 0.22
CA ALA A 319 12.01 -18.66 -0.67
C ALA A 319 13.09 -17.58 -0.74
N ALA A 320 12.75 -16.34 -0.36
CA ALA A 320 13.66 -15.19 -0.34
C ALA A 320 13.49 -14.40 0.97
N PRO A 321 13.90 -14.94 2.14
CA PRO A 321 13.79 -14.22 3.40
C PRO A 321 14.68 -12.97 3.40
N LEU A 322 14.28 -11.92 4.11
CA LEU A 322 15.14 -10.75 4.29
C LEU A 322 16.39 -11.12 5.10
N ALA A 323 17.52 -10.52 4.74
CA ALA A 323 18.76 -10.69 5.49
C ALA A 323 18.60 -10.11 6.91
N ALA A 324 18.89 -10.93 7.92
CA ALA A 324 18.87 -10.50 9.32
C ALA A 324 19.86 -9.34 9.53
N GLY A 325 19.43 -8.30 10.26
CA GLY A 325 20.26 -7.12 10.51
C GLY A 325 20.44 -6.19 9.31
N SER A 326 19.69 -6.37 8.22
CA SER A 326 19.62 -5.39 7.13
C SER A 326 18.64 -4.25 7.44
N PRO A 327 18.84 -3.04 6.91
CA PRO A 327 17.88 -1.94 7.04
C PRO A 327 16.48 -2.32 6.57
N LEU A 328 16.37 -3.07 5.47
CA LEU A 328 15.08 -3.52 4.94
C LEU A 328 14.36 -4.49 5.89
N ALA A 329 15.08 -5.38 6.58
CA ALA A 329 14.48 -6.22 7.62
C ALA A 329 13.99 -5.40 8.82
N LEU A 330 14.72 -4.33 9.20
CA LEU A 330 14.31 -3.42 10.26
C LEU A 330 13.07 -2.59 9.88
N ILE A 331 13.03 -2.11 8.63
CA ILE A 331 11.86 -1.42 8.07
C ILE A 331 10.64 -2.33 8.07
N ALA A 332 10.76 -3.53 7.51
CA ALA A 332 9.69 -4.51 7.46
C ALA A 332 9.20 -4.91 8.86
N ARG A 333 10.10 -5.01 9.84
CA ARG A 333 9.74 -5.18 11.24
C ARG A 333 8.93 -4.01 11.78
N GLY A 334 9.28 -2.77 11.42
CA GLY A 334 8.54 -1.57 11.82
C GLY A 334 7.09 -1.58 11.34
N TRP A 335 6.85 -1.93 10.07
CA TRP A 335 5.49 -2.13 9.55
C TRP A 335 4.80 -3.30 10.25
N TRP A 336 5.48 -4.43 10.44
CA TRP A 336 4.90 -5.58 11.13
C TRP A 336 4.51 -5.26 12.58
N ASP A 337 5.33 -4.49 13.29
CA ASP A 337 5.04 -4.06 14.65
C ASP A 337 3.79 -3.15 14.69
N SER A 338 3.59 -2.31 13.67
CA SER A 338 2.38 -1.48 13.51
C SER A 338 1.13 -2.32 13.27
N VAL A 339 1.20 -3.29 12.34
CA VAL A 339 0.01 -4.03 11.87
C VAL A 339 -0.33 -5.22 12.77
N TYR A 340 0.66 -5.98 13.22
CA TYR A 340 0.47 -7.26 13.91
C TYR A 340 1.15 -7.33 15.29
N GLY A 341 2.17 -6.49 15.52
CA GLY A 341 2.95 -6.48 16.76
C GLY A 341 2.43 -5.48 17.79
N GLY A 342 3.36 -4.89 18.55
CA GLY A 342 3.03 -4.03 19.70
C GLY A 342 2.27 -2.74 19.38
N GLY A 343 2.25 -2.32 18.12
CA GLY A 343 1.52 -1.15 17.62
C GLY A 343 0.09 -1.45 17.15
N ALA A 344 -0.29 -2.72 17.01
CA ALA A 344 -1.56 -3.13 16.41
C ALA A 344 -2.77 -2.48 17.09
N GLU A 345 -2.83 -2.46 18.43
CA GLU A 345 -3.96 -1.84 19.13
C GLU A 345 -4.05 -0.32 18.90
N HIS A 346 -2.91 0.37 18.77
CA HIS A 346 -2.92 1.80 18.45
C HIS A 346 -3.42 2.03 17.03
N ARG A 347 -2.90 1.25 16.07
CA ARG A 347 -3.34 1.26 14.69
C ARG A 347 -4.85 1.05 14.56
N GLU A 348 -5.40 0.02 15.21
CA GLU A 348 -6.84 -0.25 15.17
C GLU A 348 -7.68 0.90 15.75
N ARG A 349 -7.19 1.58 16.80
CA ARG A 349 -7.87 2.79 17.31
C ARG A 349 -7.84 3.95 16.31
N VAL A 350 -6.71 4.17 15.63
CA VAL A 350 -6.59 5.22 14.61
C VAL A 350 -7.54 4.94 13.44
N LEU A 351 -7.59 3.70 12.96
CA LEU A 351 -8.48 3.29 11.87
C LEU A 351 -9.95 3.41 12.24
N ALA A 352 -10.32 2.96 13.44
CA ALA A 352 -11.68 3.10 13.94
C ALA A 352 -12.10 4.58 14.06
N GLU A 353 -11.18 5.45 14.46
CA GLU A 353 -11.46 6.88 14.61
C GLU A 353 -11.60 7.60 13.26
N VAL A 354 -10.70 7.36 12.29
CA VAL A 354 -10.80 8.02 10.97
C VAL A 354 -12.08 7.58 10.24
N ASP A 355 -12.44 6.29 10.32
CA ASP A 355 -13.68 5.75 9.76
C ASP A 355 -14.93 6.35 10.44
N ALA A 356 -14.92 6.50 11.77
CA ALA A 356 -16.01 7.13 12.51
C ALA A 356 -16.13 8.65 12.23
N ALA A 357 -15.00 9.36 12.18
CA ALA A 357 -14.93 10.79 11.90
C ALA A 357 -15.42 11.09 10.48
N ALA A 358 -15.04 10.24 9.51
CA ALA A 358 -15.47 10.37 8.14
C ALA A 358 -16.99 10.20 7.97
N ARG A 359 -17.58 9.16 8.57
CA ARG A 359 -19.05 9.00 8.60
C ARG A 359 -19.76 10.20 9.24
N ALA A 360 -19.18 10.76 10.30
CA ALA A 360 -19.75 11.93 10.97
C ALA A 360 -19.71 13.16 10.06
N ARG A 361 -18.60 13.39 9.35
CA ARG A 361 -18.45 14.47 8.37
C ARG A 361 -19.45 14.30 7.22
N ASP A 362 -19.58 13.11 6.66
CA ASP A 362 -20.50 12.87 5.53
C ASP A 362 -21.96 13.07 5.95
N ALA A 363 -22.33 12.65 7.16
CA ALA A 363 -23.65 12.92 7.73
C ALA A 363 -23.90 14.43 7.96
N ALA A 364 -22.91 15.16 8.47
CA ALA A 364 -22.99 16.60 8.65
C ALA A 364 -23.09 17.34 7.31
N ARG A 365 -22.35 16.89 6.29
CA ARG A 365 -22.39 17.41 4.91
C ARG A 365 -23.78 17.23 4.31
N ALA A 366 -24.38 16.05 4.47
CA ALA A 366 -25.74 15.78 4.02
C ALA A 366 -26.78 16.64 4.74
N ALA A 367 -26.64 16.85 6.06
CA ALA A 367 -27.52 17.71 6.84
C ALA A 367 -27.43 19.17 6.40
N HIS A 368 -26.22 19.70 6.20
CA HIS A 368 -26.00 21.06 5.70
C HIS A 368 -26.56 21.25 4.29
N ALA A 369 -26.34 20.30 3.38
CA ALA A 369 -26.88 20.34 2.02
C ALA A 369 -28.41 20.33 1.99
N GLY A 370 -29.05 19.62 2.93
CA GLY A 370 -30.51 19.59 3.06
C GLY A 370 -31.11 20.83 3.75
N ASP A 371 -30.36 21.45 4.68
CA ASP A 371 -30.79 22.62 5.44
C ASP A 371 -29.57 23.51 5.81
N PRO A 372 -29.27 24.54 5.00
CA PRO A 372 -28.06 25.36 5.16
C PRO A 372 -28.22 26.43 6.26
N THR A 373 -28.46 25.99 7.50
CA THR A 373 -28.51 26.86 8.67
C THR A 373 -27.10 27.08 9.26
N PRO A 374 -26.87 28.19 9.99
CA PRO A 374 -25.61 28.41 10.70
C PRO A 374 -25.24 27.28 11.69
N ALA A 375 -26.24 26.60 12.26
CA ALA A 375 -26.02 25.47 13.15
C ALA A 375 -25.49 24.24 12.39
N ASN A 376 -26.05 23.93 11.21
CA ASN A 376 -25.59 22.82 10.39
C ASN A 376 -24.22 23.10 9.76
N GLN A 377 -23.92 24.35 9.39
CA GLN A 377 -22.57 24.75 8.98
C GLN A 377 -21.56 24.52 10.10
N ALA A 378 -21.84 25.01 11.33
CA ALA A 378 -20.94 24.80 12.47
C ALA A 378 -20.72 23.30 12.81
N ALA A 379 -21.76 22.47 12.62
CA ALA A 379 -21.65 21.03 12.80
C ALA A 379 -20.78 20.37 11.70
N LEU A 380 -20.89 20.83 10.46
CA LEU A 380 -20.04 20.39 9.35
C LEU A 380 -18.58 20.79 9.61
N ASP A 381 -18.31 22.04 9.99
CA ASP A 381 -16.95 22.52 10.28
C ASP A 381 -16.30 21.68 11.39
N ALA A 382 -17.00 21.45 12.50
CA ALA A 382 -16.49 20.65 13.60
C ALA A 382 -16.25 19.17 13.21
N ALA A 383 -17.10 18.61 12.34
CA ALA A 383 -16.93 17.25 11.84
C ALA A 383 -15.76 17.14 10.85
N THR A 384 -15.56 18.16 10.01
CA THR A 384 -14.41 18.28 9.10
C THR A 384 -13.11 18.37 9.88
N GLU A 385 -13.00 19.25 10.87
CA GLU A 385 -11.79 19.36 11.72
C GLU A 385 -11.48 18.06 12.46
N ARG A 386 -12.51 17.32 12.90
CA ARG A 386 -12.32 16.01 13.53
C ARG A 386 -11.77 15.00 12.51
N PHE A 387 -12.33 14.98 11.31
CA PHE A 387 -11.86 14.11 10.24
C PHE A 387 -10.41 14.42 9.86
N GLU A 388 -10.04 15.69 9.70
CA GLU A 388 -8.66 16.11 9.38
C GLU A 388 -7.67 15.59 10.43
N ARG A 389 -7.95 15.82 11.73
CA ARG A 389 -7.08 15.30 12.81
C ARG A 389 -6.98 13.78 12.81
N ALA A 390 -8.08 13.08 12.53
CA ALA A 390 -8.10 11.62 12.47
C ALA A 390 -7.35 11.10 11.23
N HIS A 391 -7.48 11.79 10.10
CA HIS A 391 -6.80 11.50 8.86
C HIS A 391 -5.29 11.74 8.98
N ASP A 392 -4.87 12.83 9.62
CA ASP A 392 -3.45 13.08 9.93
C ASP A 392 -2.87 11.96 10.82
N ALA A 393 -3.64 11.50 11.81
CA ALA A 393 -3.22 10.36 12.64
C ALA A 393 -3.09 9.07 11.82
N TYR A 394 -4.00 8.85 10.87
CA TYR A 394 -3.97 7.73 9.93
C TYR A 394 -2.75 7.80 9.00
N GLN A 395 -2.50 8.94 8.34
CA GLN A 395 -1.31 9.16 7.50
C GLN A 395 0.00 9.10 8.28
N ASN A 396 -0.06 9.18 9.62
CA ASN A 396 1.09 9.02 10.50
C ASN A 396 1.33 7.57 10.96
N LEU A 397 0.48 6.61 10.60
CA LEU A 397 0.81 5.19 10.78
C LEU A 397 2.04 4.84 9.92
N PRO A 398 2.97 4.00 10.40
CA PRO A 398 4.21 3.69 9.69
C PRO A 398 4.07 3.27 8.21
N GLU A 399 3.12 2.37 7.93
CA GLU A 399 2.85 1.83 6.60
C GLU A 399 2.15 2.84 5.69
N GLU A 400 1.22 3.63 6.25
CA GLU A 400 0.49 4.69 5.53
C GLU A 400 1.42 5.85 5.21
N ASN A 401 2.24 6.28 6.16
CA ASN A 401 3.18 7.39 5.99
C ASN A 401 4.19 7.13 4.87
N ASP A 402 4.66 5.89 4.76
CA ASP A 402 5.57 5.46 3.70
C ASP A 402 4.84 5.38 2.34
N ALA A 403 3.61 4.86 2.30
CA ALA A 403 2.81 4.82 1.07
C ALA A 403 2.44 6.22 0.56
N TRP A 404 2.01 7.11 1.45
CA TRP A 404 1.70 8.52 1.14
C TRP A 404 2.92 9.33 0.71
N ALA A 405 4.11 9.02 1.23
CA ALA A 405 5.33 9.68 0.76
C ALA A 405 5.79 9.19 -0.62
N THR A 406 5.31 8.02 -1.06
CA THR A 406 5.71 7.36 -2.30
C THR A 406 4.77 7.69 -3.47
N GLY A 407 3.46 7.78 -3.19
CA GLY A 407 2.40 7.98 -4.19
C GLY A 407 2.50 9.26 -5.05
N PRO A 408 2.69 10.46 -4.47
CA PRO A 408 2.68 11.73 -5.21
C PRO A 408 3.72 11.82 -6.34
N ALA A 409 4.80 11.04 -6.26
CA ALA A 409 5.78 10.95 -7.34
C ALA A 409 5.15 10.43 -8.64
N ALA A 410 4.16 9.54 -8.56
CA ALA A 410 3.39 9.07 -9.72
C ALA A 410 2.57 10.18 -10.39
N ALA A 411 1.90 11.01 -9.59
CA ALA A 411 1.16 12.15 -10.12
C ALA A 411 2.06 13.13 -10.89
N ALA A 412 3.32 13.30 -10.46
CA ALA A 412 4.28 14.20 -11.11
C ALA A 412 4.60 13.82 -12.57
N GLY A 413 4.47 12.54 -12.94
CA GLY A 413 4.67 12.09 -14.32
C GLY A 413 3.47 12.30 -15.25
N ILE A 414 2.31 12.71 -14.72
CA ILE A 414 1.09 12.99 -15.49
C ILE A 414 1.08 14.45 -15.92
N THR A 415 1.15 14.68 -17.23
CA THR A 415 1.36 16.01 -17.82
C THR A 415 0.14 16.56 -18.55
N SER A 416 -0.84 15.71 -18.90
CA SER A 416 -2.10 16.12 -19.52
C SER A 416 -3.23 15.12 -19.27
N GLY A 417 -4.47 15.52 -19.59
CA GLY A 417 -5.59 14.58 -19.72
C GLY A 417 -5.50 13.79 -21.02
N SER A 418 -6.47 12.90 -21.25
CA SER A 418 -6.54 12.14 -22.50
C SER A 418 -6.72 13.08 -23.70
N PRO A 419 -6.16 12.75 -24.87
CA PRO A 419 -6.46 13.47 -26.10
C PRO A 419 -7.96 13.39 -26.41
N PRO A 420 -8.52 14.42 -27.06
CA PRO A 420 -9.91 14.38 -27.51
C PRO A 420 -10.10 13.21 -28.49
N PRO A 421 -11.30 12.60 -28.54
CA PRO A 421 -11.62 11.56 -29.50
C PRO A 421 -11.26 12.05 -30.91
N THR A 422 -10.37 11.35 -31.61
CA THR A 422 -10.13 11.65 -33.02
C THR A 422 -11.42 11.37 -33.78
N ASP A 423 -12.04 12.39 -34.36
CA ASP A 423 -13.09 12.23 -35.36
C ASP A 423 -12.57 11.25 -36.41
N ALA A 424 -13.19 10.07 -36.51
CA ALA A 424 -12.89 9.15 -37.60
C ALA A 424 -13.08 9.94 -38.91
N PRO A 425 -12.13 9.91 -39.86
CA PRO A 425 -12.29 10.64 -41.10
C PRO A 425 -13.59 10.19 -41.75
N ALA A 426 -14.52 11.13 -41.94
CA ALA A 426 -15.77 10.90 -42.63
C ALA A 426 -15.46 10.13 -43.92
N GLY A 427 -15.92 8.88 -43.99
CA GLY A 427 -15.66 8.00 -45.11
C GLY A 427 -15.93 8.74 -46.41
N SER A 428 -14.96 8.72 -47.31
CA SER A 428 -15.12 9.27 -48.65
C SER A 428 -16.43 8.75 -49.25
N PRO A 429 -17.28 9.61 -49.84
CA PRO A 429 -18.52 9.15 -50.45
C PRO A 429 -18.18 8.12 -51.54
N PRO A 430 -18.98 7.06 -51.70
CA PRO A 430 -18.71 6.05 -52.69
C PRO A 430 -18.65 6.70 -54.08
N ALA A 431 -17.58 6.38 -54.82
CA ALA A 431 -17.41 6.80 -56.20
C ALA A 431 -18.60 6.30 -57.03
N SER A 432 -19.47 7.21 -57.42
CA SER A 432 -20.58 6.96 -58.34
C SER A 432 -20.01 6.72 -59.74
N GLY A 433 -19.84 5.45 -60.09
CA GLY A 433 -19.57 5.00 -61.45
C GLY A 433 -20.77 4.26 -62.02
N GLY A 434 -21.43 4.83 -63.03
CA GLY A 434 -22.30 4.09 -63.96
C GLY A 434 -23.58 4.82 -64.38
N PRO A 435 -24.03 4.69 -65.65
CA PRO A 435 -24.53 5.81 -66.45
C PRO A 435 -26.06 5.95 -66.51
N ALA A 436 -26.47 7.12 -67.00
CA ALA A 436 -27.84 7.56 -67.24
C ALA A 436 -28.63 6.65 -68.20
N HIS A 437 -29.93 6.47 -67.90
CA HIS A 437 -30.98 6.42 -68.91
C HIS A 437 -32.34 6.85 -68.31
N ASP A 438 -33.06 7.62 -69.12
CA ASP A 438 -34.35 8.28 -68.89
C ASP A 438 -35.50 7.39 -68.39
N ALA A 439 -36.41 8.01 -67.62
CA ALA A 439 -37.86 8.15 -67.91
C ALA A 439 -38.74 8.05 -66.64
N LEU A 440 -39.50 9.13 -66.40
CA LEU A 440 -40.69 9.22 -65.54
C LEU A 440 -41.88 8.42 -66.14
N PRO A 441 -43.12 8.35 -65.58
CA PRO A 441 -43.67 8.97 -64.37
C PRO A 441 -44.62 8.09 -63.51
N GLU A 442 -45.07 8.70 -62.41
CA GLU A 442 -46.45 8.70 -61.86
C GLU A 442 -47.04 7.56 -60.99
N GLU A 443 -47.70 8.05 -59.93
CA GLU A 443 -48.89 7.55 -59.23
C GLU A 443 -48.81 6.72 -57.93
N ASN A 444 -49.45 7.34 -56.93
CA ASN A 444 -50.24 6.81 -55.80
C ASN A 444 -49.61 6.52 -54.43
N LEU A 445 -49.88 7.49 -53.54
CA LEU A 445 -50.15 7.39 -52.10
C LEU A 445 -51.12 6.24 -51.77
N PRO A 446 -51.07 5.71 -50.54
CA PRO A 446 -51.93 6.24 -49.47
C PRO A 446 -51.23 7.08 -48.40
#